data_AF-R3KR19-F1
#
_entry.id   AF-R3KR19-F1
#
_cell.length_a   1.000
_cell.length_b   1.000
_cell.length_c   1.000
_cell.angle_alpha   90.00
_cell.angle_beta   90.00
_cell.angle_gamma   90.00
#
_symmetry.space_group_name_H-M   'P 1'
#
loop_
_entity.id
_entity.type
_entity.pdbx_description
1 polymer ?
#
loop_
_entity_poly.entity_id
_entity_poly.type
_entity_poly.pdbx_seq_one_letter_code
_entity_poly.pdbx_strand_id
1 'polypeptide(L)'
;MKEITLNGGEIVTINPNVNMLTMFQFEKETGYSLKNVIKSMMGSQGKELELDETDMFNALYLAYKTANPDGMTYDELAEKYIFDFVELAEVFTSVIQKEEKSNFSKGFKNKTTKKK
;
A
#
# COMPACT_ATOMS: atom_id res chain seq x y z
N MET A 1 13.84 8.57 -11.90
CA MET A 1 14.59 7.35 -11.51
C MET A 1 15.67 7.76 -10.55
N LYS A 2 15.92 6.96 -9.50
CA LYS A 2 16.91 7.24 -8.46
C LYS A 2 18.05 6.24 -8.60
N GLU A 3 19.26 6.63 -8.25
CA GLU A 3 20.41 5.72 -8.24
C GLU A 3 20.78 5.34 -6.81
N ILE A 4 21.31 4.14 -6.64
CA ILE A 4 21.95 3.68 -5.40
C ILE A 4 23.32 3.09 -5.73
N THR A 5 24.24 3.16 -4.77
CA THR A 5 25.56 2.54 -4.88
C THR A 5 25.58 1.27 -4.05
N LEU A 6 25.93 0.15 -4.69
CA LEU A 6 26.07 -1.15 -4.05
C LEU A 6 27.45 -1.26 -3.38
N ASN A 7 27.58 -2.26 -2.50
CA ASN A 7 28.87 -2.64 -1.94
C ASN A 7 29.82 -3.01 -3.10
N GLY A 8 30.94 -2.30 -3.22
CA GLY A 8 31.87 -2.43 -4.36
C GLY A 8 31.85 -1.26 -5.34
N GLY A 9 30.98 -0.27 -5.15
CA GLY A 9 30.97 0.97 -5.93
C GLY A 9 30.14 0.92 -7.21
N GLU A 10 29.50 -0.23 -7.51
CA GLU A 10 28.55 -0.35 -8.61
C GLU A 10 27.34 0.56 -8.39
N ILE A 11 26.94 1.31 -9.42
CA ILE A 11 25.78 2.19 -9.38
C ILE A 11 24.64 1.53 -10.16
N VAL A 12 23.51 1.34 -9.49
CA VAL A 12 22.30 0.76 -10.10
C VAL A 12 21.12 1.72 -9.97
N THR A 13 20.22 1.65 -10.94
CA THR A 13 19.00 2.46 -10.97
C THR A 13 17.87 1.74 -10.23
N ILE A 14 17.14 2.49 -9.41
CA ILE A 14 15.91 2.07 -8.74
C ILE A 14 14.73 2.93 -9.16
N ASN A 15 13.55 2.32 -9.17
CA ASN A 15 12.28 2.99 -9.34
C ASN A 15 11.44 2.84 -8.07
N PRO A 16 11.17 3.93 -7.32
CA PRO A 16 10.33 3.86 -6.13
C PRO A 16 8.84 3.68 -6.46
N ASN A 17 8.43 3.90 -7.71
CA ASN A 17 7.05 3.75 -8.14
C ASN A 17 6.79 2.27 -8.50
N VAL A 18 6.59 1.45 -7.47
CA VAL A 18 6.28 0.02 -7.60
C VAL A 18 4.77 -0.14 -7.75
N ASN A 19 4.33 -0.90 -8.75
CA ASN A 19 2.92 -1.22 -8.92
C ASN A 19 2.50 -2.41 -8.04
N MET A 20 1.19 -2.56 -7.81
CA MET A 20 0.66 -3.63 -6.96
C MET A 20 0.95 -5.03 -7.52
N LEU A 21 0.93 -5.20 -8.83
CA LEU A 21 1.25 -6.48 -9.45
C LEU A 21 2.68 -6.95 -9.10
N THR A 22 3.65 -6.03 -9.18
CA THR A 22 5.05 -6.29 -8.80
C THR A 22 5.15 -6.63 -7.31
N MET A 23 4.38 -5.96 -6.46
CA MET A 23 4.33 -6.29 -5.03
C MET A 23 3.80 -7.71 -4.78
N PHE A 24 2.69 -8.10 -5.42
CA PHE A 24 2.13 -9.44 -5.25
C PHE A 24 3.10 -10.53 -5.72
N GLN A 25 3.80 -10.28 -6.82
CA GLN A 25 4.84 -11.19 -7.31
C GLN A 25 5.99 -11.30 -6.30
N PHE A 26 6.47 -10.16 -5.78
CA PHE A 26 7.52 -10.14 -4.77
C PHE A 26 7.13 -10.90 -3.49
N GLU A 27 5.91 -10.71 -2.98
CA GLU A 27 5.44 -11.42 -1.79
C GLU A 27 5.36 -12.93 -2.06
N LYS A 28 4.86 -13.34 -3.22
CA LYS A 28 4.80 -14.75 -3.62
C LYS A 28 6.19 -15.39 -3.73
N GLU A 29 7.17 -14.65 -4.23
CA GLU A 29 8.54 -15.13 -4.41
C GLU A 29 9.32 -15.20 -3.10
N THR A 30 9.13 -14.22 -2.21
CA THR A 30 9.96 -14.06 -1.01
C THR A 30 9.28 -14.49 0.28
N GLY A 31 7.96 -14.63 0.28
CA GLY A 31 7.14 -14.77 1.49
C GLY A 31 7.11 -13.50 2.35
N TYR A 32 7.65 -12.38 1.86
CA TYR A 32 7.73 -11.13 2.60
C TYR A 32 6.62 -10.17 2.21
N SER A 33 5.74 -9.84 3.16
CA SER A 33 4.75 -8.77 3.03
C SER A 33 5.27 -7.47 3.66
N LEU A 34 4.92 -6.35 3.03
CA LEU A 34 5.21 -5.00 3.52
C LEU A 34 4.48 -4.70 4.84
N LYS A 35 3.51 -5.54 5.24
CA LYS A 35 2.73 -5.43 6.47
C LYS A 35 3.63 -5.36 7.68
N ASN A 36 4.73 -6.10 7.66
CA ASN A 36 5.72 -6.10 8.74
C ASN A 36 6.46 -4.76 8.83
N VAL A 37 6.81 -4.14 7.69
CA VAL A 37 7.42 -2.81 7.64
C VAL A 37 6.44 -1.78 8.18
N ILE A 38 5.19 -1.82 7.72
CA ILE A 38 4.16 -0.87 8.13
C ILE A 38 3.82 -1.01 9.61
N LYS A 39 3.72 -2.24 10.14
CA LYS A 39 3.56 -2.52 11.58
C LYS A 39 4.71 -1.91 12.38
N SER A 40 5.94 -2.02 11.90
CA SER A 40 7.12 -1.40 12.54
C SER A 40 7.05 0.14 12.53
N MET A 41 6.52 0.74 11.48
CA MET A 41 6.38 2.19 11.34
C MET A 41 5.26 2.78 12.20
N MET A 42 4.16 2.05 12.42
CA MET A 42 3.01 2.51 13.21
C MET A 42 3.17 2.31 14.73
N GLY A 43 4.19 1.56 15.16
CA GLY A 43 4.48 1.26 16.56
C GLY A 43 3.50 0.27 17.21
N SER A 44 3.91 -0.32 18.33
CA SER A 44 3.15 -1.35 19.08
C SER A 44 1.88 -0.87 19.79
N GLN A 45 1.44 0.38 19.57
CA GLN A 45 0.29 1.00 20.25
C GLN A 45 -0.93 1.25 19.36
N GLY A 46 -0.86 0.90 18.07
CA GLY A 46 -2.09 0.69 17.31
C GLY A 46 -2.72 -0.62 17.79
N LYS A 47 -4.03 -0.63 18.11
CA LYS A 47 -4.81 -1.88 18.03
C LYS A 47 -4.37 -2.60 16.78
N GLU A 48 -4.12 -3.91 16.85
CA GLU A 48 -3.77 -4.75 15.71
C GLU A 48 -4.85 -4.61 14.63
N LEU A 49 -4.72 -3.56 13.85
CA LEU A 49 -5.27 -3.45 12.53
C LEU A 49 -4.32 -4.33 11.74
N GLU A 50 -4.67 -5.60 11.63
CA GLU A 50 -4.02 -6.57 10.76
C GLU A 50 -4.28 -6.17 9.29
N LEU A 51 -3.94 -4.93 8.93
CA LEU A 51 -4.09 -4.42 7.58
C LEU A 51 -3.11 -5.18 6.70
N ASP A 52 -3.67 -5.92 5.76
CA ASP A 52 -2.96 -6.59 4.69
C ASP A 52 -3.05 -5.69 3.44
N GLU A 53 -1.92 -5.45 2.76
CA GLU A 53 -1.90 -4.71 1.50
C GLU A 53 -2.87 -5.30 0.47
N THR A 54 -2.97 -6.62 0.46
CA THR A 54 -3.87 -7.37 -0.43
C THR A 54 -5.32 -7.06 -0.11
N ASP A 55 -5.71 -7.06 1.17
CA ASP A 55 -7.09 -6.75 1.58
C ASP A 55 -7.46 -5.29 1.30
N MET A 56 -6.51 -4.36 1.51
CA MET A 56 -6.74 -2.96 1.18
C MET A 56 -6.88 -2.74 -0.33
N PHE A 57 -6.05 -3.40 -1.14
CA PHE A 57 -6.19 -3.34 -2.60
C PHE A 57 -7.46 -4.04 -3.11
N ASN A 58 -7.89 -5.13 -2.46
CA ASN A 58 -9.18 -5.76 -2.75
C ASN A 58 -10.35 -4.79 -2.52
N ALA A 59 -10.32 -4.01 -1.44
CA ALA A 59 -11.33 -2.97 -1.20
C ALA A 59 -11.29 -1.86 -2.26
N LEU A 60 -10.09 -1.44 -2.69
CA LEU A 60 -9.94 -0.51 -3.82
C LEU A 60 -10.55 -1.08 -5.10
N TYR A 61 -10.24 -2.32 -5.45
CA TYR A 61 -10.78 -2.96 -6.65
C TYR A 61 -12.30 -3.10 -6.60
N LEU A 62 -12.86 -3.46 -5.45
CA LEU A 62 -14.32 -3.53 -5.26
C LEU A 62 -14.98 -2.16 -5.47
N ALA A 63 -14.41 -1.10 -4.86
CA ALA A 63 -14.90 0.27 -5.05
C ALA A 63 -14.78 0.70 -6.53
N TYR A 64 -13.64 0.42 -7.16
CA TYR A 64 -13.40 0.69 -8.58
C TYR A 64 -14.42 -0.02 -9.47
N LYS A 65 -14.65 -1.32 -9.29
CA LYS A 65 -15.55 -2.11 -10.12
C LYS A 65 -17.02 -1.70 -9.94
N THR A 66 -17.39 -1.28 -8.73
CA THR A 66 -18.73 -0.73 -8.44
C THR A 66 -18.97 0.55 -9.24
N ALA A 67 -17.97 1.43 -9.33
CA ALA A 67 -18.05 2.66 -10.12
C ALA A 67 -17.82 2.44 -11.63
N ASN A 68 -17.13 1.36 -12.01
CA ASN A 68 -16.72 1.06 -13.38
C ASN A 68 -17.03 -0.41 -13.73
N PRO A 69 -18.30 -0.77 -13.99
CA PRO A 69 -18.70 -2.16 -14.24
C PRO A 69 -17.98 -2.82 -15.43
N ASP A 70 -17.72 -2.06 -16.49
CA ASP A 70 -16.97 -2.50 -17.69
C ASP A 70 -15.50 -2.08 -17.65
N GLY A 71 -15.02 -1.61 -16.49
CA GLY A 71 -13.63 -1.19 -16.29
C GLY A 71 -12.65 -2.36 -16.25
N MET A 72 -11.40 -2.00 -15.97
CA MET A 72 -10.25 -2.91 -15.93
C MET A 72 -10.48 -4.14 -15.04
N THR A 73 -9.82 -5.23 -15.41
CA THR A 73 -9.66 -6.42 -14.57
C THR A 73 -8.76 -6.12 -13.37
N TYR A 74 -8.74 -7.03 -12.41
CA TYR A 74 -7.91 -6.91 -11.21
C TYR A 74 -6.42 -6.74 -11.55
N ASP A 75 -5.90 -7.60 -12.43
CA ASP A 75 -4.48 -7.59 -12.81
C ASP A 75 -4.10 -6.33 -13.59
N GLU A 76 -4.96 -5.87 -14.51
CA GLU A 76 -4.75 -4.63 -15.24
C GLU A 76 -4.74 -3.40 -14.32
N LEU A 77 -5.62 -3.37 -13.32
CA LEU A 77 -5.60 -2.31 -12.32
C LEU A 77 -4.34 -2.42 -11.45
N ALA A 78 -3.95 -3.63 -11.04
CA ALA A 78 -2.77 -3.85 -10.21
C ALA A 78 -1.46 -3.50 -10.93
N GLU A 79 -1.39 -3.70 -12.25
CA GLU A 79 -0.25 -3.32 -13.07
C GLU A 79 -0.11 -1.79 -13.20
N LYS A 80 -1.24 -1.07 -13.26
CA LYS A 80 -1.25 0.39 -13.45
C LYS A 80 -1.24 1.18 -12.15
N TYR A 81 -1.71 0.60 -11.06
CA TYR A 81 -1.78 1.25 -9.77
C TYR A 81 -0.41 1.21 -9.08
N ILE A 82 0.18 2.39 -8.88
CA ILE A 82 1.39 2.56 -8.06
C ILE A 82 0.98 2.48 -6.60
N PHE A 83 1.64 1.61 -5.84
CA PHE A 83 1.31 1.40 -4.43
C PHE A 83 1.44 2.69 -3.61
N ASP A 84 0.34 3.07 -2.97
CA ASP A 84 0.30 4.07 -1.91
C ASP A 84 -0.47 3.50 -0.71
N PHE A 85 0.25 3.14 0.34
CA PHE A 85 -0.35 2.60 1.57
C PHE A 85 -1.40 3.53 2.18
N VAL A 86 -1.17 4.85 2.16
CA VAL A 86 -2.05 5.81 2.81
C VAL A 86 -3.38 5.87 2.07
N GLU A 87 -3.32 5.93 0.74
CA GLU A 87 -4.52 5.92 -0.10
C GLU A 87 -5.29 4.59 0.05
N LEU A 88 -4.59 3.45 -0.02
CA LEU A 88 -5.20 2.14 0.15
C LEU A 88 -5.90 2.00 1.51
N ALA A 89 -5.27 2.45 2.59
CA ALA A 89 -5.87 2.41 3.91
C ALA A 89 -7.08 3.36 4.05
N GLU A 90 -7.04 4.54 3.43
CA GLU A 90 -8.18 5.45 3.38
C GLU A 90 -9.37 4.83 2.64
N VAL A 91 -9.13 4.28 1.44
CA VAL A 91 -10.17 3.62 0.65
C VAL A 91 -10.74 2.43 1.41
N PHE A 92 -9.89 1.56 1.96
CA PHE A 92 -10.32 0.42 2.76
C PHE A 92 -11.21 0.81 3.94
N THR A 93 -10.79 1.82 4.71
CA THR A 93 -11.58 2.31 5.84
C THR A 93 -12.90 2.94 5.40
N SER A 94 -12.90 3.70 4.31
CA SER A 94 -14.12 4.26 3.71
C SER A 94 -15.10 3.20 3.23
N VAL A 95 -14.61 2.13 2.59
CA VAL A 95 -15.43 0.99 2.13
C VAL A 95 -16.09 0.28 3.32
N ILE A 96 -15.35 0.04 4.41
CA ILE A 96 -15.88 -0.67 5.59
C ILE A 96 -16.81 0.21 6.42
N GLN A 97 -16.47 1.49 6.62
CA GLN A 97 -17.24 2.41 7.45
C GLN A 97 -18.44 3.01 6.71
N LYS A 98 -18.50 2.87 5.38
CA LYS A 98 -19.48 3.54 4.49
C LYS A 98 -19.43 5.07 4.61
N GLU A 99 -18.24 5.62 4.90
CA GLU A 99 -18.01 7.06 5.00
C GLU A 99 -17.16 7.53 3.81
N GLU A 100 -17.59 8.61 3.15
CA GLU A 100 -16.87 9.17 1.98
C GLU A 100 -15.47 9.72 2.32
N LYS A 101 -15.19 10.01 3.60
CA LYS A 101 -13.89 10.55 4.04
C LYS A 101 -13.42 9.91 5.33
N SER A 102 -12.44 9.02 5.22
CA SER A 102 -11.73 8.47 6.37
C SER A 102 -10.82 9.52 7.04
N ASN A 103 -10.76 9.51 8.37
CA ASN A 103 -9.77 10.29 9.14
C ASN A 103 -8.41 9.56 9.28
N PHE A 104 -8.22 8.43 8.58
CA PHE A 104 -7.02 7.61 8.70
C PHE A 104 -5.74 8.39 8.38
N SER A 105 -5.67 9.15 7.28
CA SER A 105 -4.47 9.95 6.96
C SER A 105 -4.05 10.90 8.07
N LYS A 106 -5.02 11.56 8.74
CA LYS A 106 -4.72 12.48 9.85
C LYS A 106 -4.15 11.71 11.04
N GLY A 107 -4.74 10.56 11.35
CA GLY A 107 -4.25 9.67 12.40
C GLY A 107 -2.87 9.10 12.11
N PHE A 108 -2.63 8.68 10.85
CA PHE A 108 -1.37 8.13 10.39
C PHE A 108 -0.25 9.18 10.44
N LYS A 109 -0.47 10.37 9.84
CA LYS A 109 0.48 11.50 9.89
C LYS A 109 0.85 11.86 11.32
N ASN A 110 -0.12 11.94 12.22
CA ASN A 110 0.14 12.28 13.63
C ASN A 110 0.96 11.22 14.39
N LYS A 111 0.91 9.95 13.95
CA LYS A 111 1.68 8.85 14.55
C LYS A 111 3.09 8.75 13.97
N THR A 112 3.23 8.96 12.66
CA THR A 112 4.53 8.86 11.97
C THR A 112 5.40 10.11 12.12
N THR A 113 4.80 11.28 12.36
CA THR A 113 5.54 12.52 12.66
C THR A 113 5.87 12.70 14.15
N LYS A 114 5.31 11.88 15.06
CA LYS A 114 5.64 11.87 16.50
C LYS A 114 6.98 11.17 16.82
N LYS A 115 7.93 11.15 15.90
CA LYS A 115 9.33 10.88 16.23
C LYS A 115 9.89 12.14 16.92
N LYS A 116 10.01 12.06 18.25
CA LYS A 116 10.87 12.95 19.05
C LYS A 116 12.31 12.88 18.55
#